data_AF-A0A8S1YBD1-F1
#
_entry.id   AF-A0A8S1YBD1-F1
#
_cell.length_a   1.000
_cell.length_b   1.000
_cell.length_c   1.000
_cell.angle_alpha   90.00
_cell.angle_beta   90.00
_cell.angle_gamma   90.00
#
_symmetry.space_group_name_H-M   'P 1'
#
loop_
_entity.id
_entity.type
_entity.pdbx_description
1 polymer ?
#
loop_
_entity_poly.entity_id
_entity_poly.type
_entity_poly.pdbx_seq_one_letter_code
_entity_poly.pdbx_strand_id
1 'polypeptide(L)'
;MKSIIDNILIQNKMQFIEINTKHHQFDRLILQTHIRFYCQSNSYIKHESVERIKGKCYKKLFDFNKNPKFLIQEGIFRINIKKEEYLLDGEGIEYCGKSEIIKIQGVFIQGELQEIESKQKSKSFNLQENSQSRAKIIIIMDQNNQIIRSKSLENDNEKLREMYQGNRILYNQSLSDRDVNILRNNSKEWLTSSLIDSFVEYLNQKSEIKVNMLQLEERMKIPRILFIPSYVTSSFGLYEDETTYMKKAEGLLQTELLFYKELNYEMKQIYTKIGFPVNINNMHWVFLLFDLRKEEILLFDSLKSTKKKRATPGYLSKAIGRFLNLDIRKCYLMNYIQQKDNYSCGYFVSSFMEFEYKLQFNKNCRYFYDENKMKMKFRQLMRFE
;
A
#
# COMPACT_ATOMS: atom_id res chain seq x y z
N MET A 1 -20.90 28.04 -9.08
CA MET A 1 -19.82 28.31 -10.05
C MET A 1 -18.79 27.19 -9.85
N LYS A 2 -18.58 26.29 -10.83
CA LYS A 2 -17.52 25.26 -10.71
C LYS A 2 -16.17 25.98 -10.73
N SER A 3 -15.25 25.61 -9.83
CA SER A 3 -13.96 26.28 -9.71
C SER A 3 -13.11 26.03 -10.97
N ILE A 4 -12.18 26.93 -11.29
CA ILE A 4 -11.21 26.73 -12.40
C ILE A 4 -10.43 25.43 -12.21
N ILE A 5 -10.17 25.03 -10.96
CA ILE A 5 -9.56 23.75 -10.59
C ILE A 5 -10.43 22.57 -10.97
N ASP A 6 -11.76 22.63 -10.78
CA ASP A 6 -12.64 21.56 -11.25
C ASP A 6 -12.50 21.40 -12.77
N ASN A 7 -12.32 22.49 -13.51
CA ASN A 7 -12.05 22.45 -14.96
C ASN A 7 -10.64 21.92 -15.29
N ILE A 8 -9.59 22.31 -14.56
CA ILE A 8 -8.22 21.79 -14.74
C ILE A 8 -8.15 20.30 -14.38
N LEU A 9 -8.85 19.89 -13.33
CA LEU A 9 -9.02 18.50 -12.93
C LEU A 9 -9.75 17.71 -14.02
N ILE A 10 -10.88 18.22 -14.53
CA ILE A 10 -11.61 17.62 -15.66
C ILE A 10 -10.71 17.50 -16.90
N GLN A 11 -9.98 18.56 -17.25
CA GLN A 11 -9.03 18.55 -18.39
C GLN A 11 -7.90 17.53 -18.22
N ASN A 12 -7.40 17.35 -17.00
CA ASN A 12 -6.35 16.38 -16.67
C ASN A 12 -6.91 15.01 -16.23
N LYS A 13 -8.21 14.76 -16.40
CA LYS A 13 -8.90 13.52 -15.98
C LYS A 13 -8.61 13.16 -14.51
N MET A 14 -8.57 14.13 -13.62
CA MET A 14 -8.51 13.93 -12.17
C MET A 14 -9.76 14.53 -11.53
N GLN A 15 -10.09 14.12 -10.31
CA GLN A 15 -11.16 14.74 -9.53
C GLN A 15 -10.86 14.54 -8.06
N PHE A 16 -11.35 15.47 -7.25
CA PHE A 16 -11.54 15.23 -5.83
C PHE A 16 -12.61 14.16 -5.61
N ILE A 17 -12.28 13.18 -4.77
CA ILE A 17 -13.24 12.32 -4.10
C ILE A 17 -13.80 13.15 -2.95
N GLU A 18 -15.11 13.37 -2.95
CA GLU A 18 -15.78 13.95 -1.79
C GLU A 18 -15.70 12.94 -0.63
N ILE A 19 -15.22 13.42 0.52
CA ILE A 19 -15.04 12.61 1.71
C ILE A 19 -15.82 13.22 2.85
N ASN A 20 -16.48 12.38 3.63
CA ASN A 20 -17.24 12.81 4.79
C ASN A 20 -16.41 12.53 6.04
N THR A 21 -15.75 13.56 6.57
CA THR A 21 -14.95 13.45 7.80
C THR A 21 -15.71 14.07 8.96
N LYS A 22 -15.75 13.36 10.10
CA LYS A 22 -16.40 13.85 11.33
C LYS A 22 -15.77 15.14 11.87
N HIS A 23 -14.53 15.45 11.48
CA HIS A 23 -13.75 16.56 12.00
C HIS A 23 -13.78 17.82 11.12
N HIS A 24 -14.51 17.83 10.00
CA HIS A 24 -14.66 18.97 9.07
C HIS A 24 -13.35 19.62 8.55
N GLN A 25 -12.17 19.10 8.90
CA GLN A 25 -10.89 19.66 8.48
C GLN A 25 -10.66 19.48 6.98
N PHE A 26 -11.16 18.39 6.39
CA PHE A 26 -11.05 18.08 4.98
C PHE A 26 -12.37 17.50 4.45
N ASP A 27 -12.80 17.95 3.27
CA ASP A 27 -14.01 17.47 2.58
C ASP A 27 -13.69 16.87 1.19
N ARG A 28 -12.42 16.93 0.78
CA ARG A 28 -11.95 16.47 -0.53
C ARG A 28 -10.64 15.70 -0.42
N LEU A 29 -10.50 14.66 -1.25
CA LEU A 29 -9.31 13.82 -1.40
C LEU A 29 -8.93 13.65 -2.88
N ILE A 30 -7.66 13.91 -3.23
CA ILE A 30 -7.06 13.41 -4.48
C ILE A 30 -6.30 12.13 -4.17
N LEU A 31 -6.56 11.08 -4.95
CA LEU A 31 -5.90 9.79 -4.81
C LEU A 31 -5.10 9.45 -6.08
N GLN A 32 -3.78 9.39 -5.95
CA GLN A 32 -2.83 9.01 -7.00
C GLN A 32 -1.88 7.92 -6.52
N THR A 33 -1.13 7.32 -7.46
CA THR A 33 -0.16 6.26 -7.17
C THR A 33 0.84 6.76 -6.13
N HIS A 34 0.76 6.26 -4.89
CA HIS A 34 1.52 6.71 -3.70
C HIS A 34 1.23 8.09 -3.09
N ILE A 35 0.29 8.89 -3.62
CA ILE A 35 -0.02 10.24 -3.09
C ILE A 35 -1.49 10.36 -2.70
N ARG A 36 -1.74 10.83 -1.48
CA ARG A 36 -3.08 11.18 -0.97
C ARG A 36 -3.04 12.63 -0.54
N PHE A 37 -3.85 13.47 -1.17
CA PHE A 37 -3.91 14.89 -0.87
C PHE A 37 -5.29 15.26 -0.37
N TYR A 38 -5.36 15.66 0.90
CA TYR A 38 -6.58 16.09 1.59
C TYR A 38 -6.65 17.61 1.57
N CYS A 39 -7.80 18.19 1.22
CA CYS A 39 -8.02 19.63 1.26
C CYS A 39 -9.49 19.97 1.55
N GLN A 40 -9.77 21.26 1.75
CA GLN A 40 -11.14 21.78 1.81
C GLN A 40 -11.57 22.32 0.45
N SER A 41 -12.85 22.21 0.12
CA SER A 41 -13.46 22.72 -1.11
C SER A 41 -13.36 24.23 -1.29
N ASN A 42 -13.08 24.97 -0.22
CA ASN A 42 -12.90 26.42 -0.21
C ASN A 42 -11.44 26.86 0.04
N SER A 43 -10.48 25.93 0.14
CA SER A 43 -9.07 26.19 0.50
C SER A 43 -8.23 26.87 -0.58
N TYR A 44 -8.86 27.42 -1.61
CA TYR A 44 -8.22 27.93 -2.81
C TYR A 44 -7.78 29.38 -2.64
N ILE A 45 -6.49 29.64 -2.90
CA ILE A 45 -5.92 30.99 -2.89
C ILE A 45 -5.47 31.31 -4.31
N LYS A 46 -6.12 32.31 -4.94
CA LYS A 46 -5.66 32.87 -6.21
C LYS A 46 -4.60 33.92 -5.93
N HIS A 47 -3.36 33.64 -6.32
CA HIS A 47 -2.30 34.65 -6.35
C HIS A 47 -1.56 34.52 -7.68
N GLU A 48 -1.44 35.62 -8.42
CA GLU A 48 -0.44 35.79 -9.49
C GLU A 48 -0.24 34.55 -10.40
N SER A 49 -1.31 34.13 -11.08
CA SER A 49 -1.32 33.06 -12.10
C SER A 49 -1.05 31.61 -11.65
N VAL A 50 -0.77 31.34 -10.37
CA VAL A 50 -0.56 29.98 -9.85
C VAL A 50 -1.61 29.66 -8.78
N GLU A 51 -2.34 28.57 -8.98
CA GLU A 51 -3.34 28.11 -8.02
C GLU A 51 -2.67 27.43 -6.82
N ARG A 52 -2.96 27.96 -5.63
CA ARG A 52 -2.48 27.48 -4.34
C ARG A 52 -3.61 26.81 -3.57
N ILE A 53 -3.35 25.66 -2.97
CA ILE A 53 -4.34 24.88 -2.22
C ILE A 53 -3.82 24.59 -0.83
N LYS A 54 -4.56 25.02 0.21
CA LYS A 54 -4.25 24.59 1.58
C LYS A 54 -4.70 23.15 1.78
N GLY A 55 -3.82 22.29 2.28
CA GLY A 55 -4.14 20.88 2.46
C GLY A 55 -3.09 20.10 3.24
N LYS A 56 -3.24 18.78 3.20
CA LYS A 56 -2.34 17.81 3.81
C LYS A 56 -2.04 16.70 2.82
N CYS A 57 -0.76 16.54 2.52
CA CYS A 57 -0.24 15.58 1.54
C CYS A 57 0.44 14.42 2.25
N TYR A 58 0.01 13.20 1.96
CA TYR A 58 0.67 11.96 2.34
C TYR A 58 1.36 11.38 1.11
N LYS A 59 2.67 11.14 1.22
CA LYS A 59 3.49 10.49 0.20
C LYS A 59 4.09 9.22 0.79
N LYS A 60 3.82 8.06 0.17
CA LYS A 60 4.55 6.82 0.46
C LYS A 60 5.89 6.92 -0.28
N LEU A 61 6.92 7.32 0.46
CA LEU A 61 8.32 7.26 0.03
C LEU A 61 8.90 5.90 0.38
N PHE A 62 10.11 5.67 -0.08
CA PHE A 62 10.78 4.41 0.11
C PHE A 62 12.26 4.63 0.35
N ASP A 63 12.78 4.00 1.40
CA ASP A 63 14.21 4.09 1.71
C ASP A 63 15.05 3.28 0.71
N PHE A 64 16.37 3.26 0.94
CA PHE A 64 17.32 2.52 0.11
C PHE A 64 16.96 1.02 -0.02
N ASN A 65 16.40 0.45 1.05
CA ASN A 65 15.95 -0.95 1.10
C ASN A 65 14.50 -1.12 0.62
N LYS A 66 13.89 -0.04 0.13
CA LYS A 66 12.49 0.02 -0.30
C LYS A 66 11.47 -0.27 0.80
N ASN A 67 11.84 -0.05 2.06
CA ASN A 67 10.84 -0.01 3.12
C ASN A 67 9.97 1.22 2.93
N PRO A 68 8.65 1.12 3.11
CA PRO A 68 7.79 2.29 3.10
C PRO A 68 8.23 3.27 4.20
N LYS A 69 8.37 4.53 3.81
CA LYS A 69 8.56 5.68 4.68
C LYS A 69 7.47 6.68 4.32
N PHE A 70 6.78 7.21 5.30
CA PHE A 70 5.77 8.24 5.03
C PHE A 70 6.42 9.62 5.14
N LEU A 71 6.19 10.42 4.11
CA LEU A 71 6.38 11.85 4.13
C LEU A 71 5.00 12.50 4.19
N ILE A 72 4.75 13.25 5.25
CA ILE A 72 3.51 13.98 5.45
C ILE A 72 3.85 15.46 5.44
N GLN A 73 3.10 16.24 4.70
CA GLN A 73 3.30 17.68 4.56
C GLN A 73 1.96 18.36 4.76
N GLU A 74 1.93 19.42 5.55
CA GLU A 74 0.72 20.22 5.82
C GLU A 74 1.00 21.70 5.59
N GLY A 75 0.13 22.40 4.87
CA GLY A 75 0.31 23.82 4.55
C GLY A 75 -0.31 24.19 3.21
N ILE A 76 0.25 25.22 2.57
CA ILE A 76 -0.19 25.69 1.24
C ILE A 76 0.64 24.99 0.16
N PHE A 77 -0.01 24.46 -0.87
CA PHE A 77 0.65 23.71 -1.94
C PHE A 77 0.46 24.37 -3.31
N ARG A 78 1.54 24.40 -4.10
CA ARG A 78 1.48 24.48 -5.57
C ARG A 78 1.37 23.06 -6.12
N ILE A 79 0.29 22.80 -6.85
CA ILE A 79 0.01 21.45 -7.35
C ILE A 79 0.11 21.43 -8.87
N ASN A 80 1.04 20.64 -9.40
CA ASN A 80 1.08 20.28 -10.81
C ASN A 80 0.52 18.86 -10.99
N ILE A 81 -0.77 18.81 -11.25
CA ILE A 81 -1.55 17.58 -11.40
C ILE A 81 -0.96 16.67 -12.50
N LYS A 82 -0.55 17.24 -13.65
CA LYS A 82 -0.01 16.50 -14.79
C LYS A 82 1.32 15.81 -14.48
N LYS A 83 2.16 16.43 -13.65
CA LYS A 83 3.45 15.87 -13.23
C LYS A 83 3.37 15.08 -11.91
N GLU A 84 2.19 15.01 -11.30
CA GLU A 84 1.98 14.47 -9.95
C GLU A 84 2.85 15.17 -8.88
N GLU A 85 3.15 16.47 -9.07
CA GLU A 85 4.01 17.24 -8.18
C GLU A 85 3.15 18.06 -7.20
N TYR A 86 3.36 17.82 -5.91
CA TYR A 86 2.75 18.55 -4.79
C TYR A 86 3.88 19.25 -4.04
N LEU A 87 4.06 20.53 -4.30
CA LEU A 87 5.14 21.34 -3.74
C LEU A 87 4.57 22.25 -2.66
N LEU A 88 5.10 22.15 -1.45
CA LEU A 88 4.76 23.05 -0.36
C LEU A 88 5.30 24.45 -0.69
N ASP A 89 4.45 25.47 -0.59
CA ASP A 89 4.70 26.84 -1.02
C ASP A 89 4.29 27.82 0.09
N GLY A 90 5.29 28.44 0.72
CA GLY A 90 5.10 29.31 1.88
C GLY A 90 5.31 28.57 3.20
N GLU A 91 4.43 28.82 4.18
CA GLU A 91 4.49 28.20 5.51
C GLU A 91 3.86 26.81 5.56
N GLY A 92 4.55 25.86 6.18
CA GLY A 92 4.00 24.52 6.40
C GLY A 92 4.87 23.63 7.27
N ILE A 93 4.33 22.48 7.66
CA ILE A 93 4.98 21.52 8.55
C ILE A 93 5.28 20.24 7.77
N GLU A 94 6.52 19.74 7.92
CA GLU A 94 6.93 18.47 7.38
C GLU A 94 7.19 17.43 8.48
N TYR A 95 6.78 16.22 8.16
CA TYR A 95 6.65 15.08 9.04
C TYR A 95 7.25 13.87 8.33
N CYS A 96 8.28 13.24 8.92
CA CYS A 96 8.87 12.02 8.37
C CYS A 96 8.92 10.90 9.40
N GLY A 97 8.62 9.68 8.95
CA GLY A 97 8.70 8.49 9.80
C GLY A 97 8.53 7.18 9.03
N LYS A 98 8.99 6.09 9.65
CA LYS A 98 8.70 4.71 9.21
C LYS A 98 7.36 4.20 9.77
N SER A 99 6.77 4.92 10.73
CA SER A 99 5.51 4.61 11.41
C SER A 99 4.89 5.91 11.97
N GLU A 100 3.82 5.81 12.78
CA GLU A 100 3.21 6.93 13.51
C GLU A 100 4.18 7.75 14.38
N ILE A 101 5.41 7.28 14.59
CA ILE A 101 6.52 8.10 15.13
C ILE A 101 6.96 9.08 14.03
N ILE A 102 6.09 10.03 13.80
CA ILE A 102 6.26 11.14 12.91
C ILE A 102 7.02 12.20 13.70
N LYS A 103 8.26 12.49 13.29
CA LYS A 103 9.02 13.61 13.85
C LYS A 103 8.79 14.83 12.99
N ILE A 104 8.48 15.95 13.64
CA ILE A 104 8.48 17.26 13.00
C ILE A 104 9.92 17.52 12.54
N GLN A 105 10.12 17.69 11.24
CA GLN A 105 11.45 17.93 10.67
C GLN A 105 11.77 19.42 10.58
N GLY A 106 10.76 20.25 10.36
CA GLY A 106 10.94 21.68 10.25
C GLY A 106 9.67 22.40 9.86
N VAL A 107 9.77 23.72 9.87
CA VAL A 107 8.78 24.62 9.29
C VAL A 107 9.37 25.10 7.96
N PHE A 108 8.62 24.94 6.88
CA PHE A 108 8.99 25.57 5.61
C PHE A 108 8.59 27.03 5.66
N ILE A 109 9.42 27.96 5.18
CA ILE A 109 9.07 29.35 4.96
C ILE A 109 9.54 29.72 3.55
N GLN A 110 8.64 30.17 2.69
CA GLN A 110 8.92 30.54 1.28
C GLN A 110 9.59 29.43 0.44
N GLY A 111 9.37 28.15 0.80
CA GLY A 111 9.91 27.01 0.06
C GLY A 111 11.26 26.49 0.58
N GLU A 112 11.82 27.09 1.64
CA GLU A 112 13.03 26.60 2.31
C GLU A 112 12.69 25.94 3.65
N LEU A 113 13.27 24.76 3.91
CA LEU A 113 13.11 24.02 5.16
C LEU A 113 13.94 24.70 6.26
N GLN A 114 13.28 25.18 7.32
CA GLN A 114 13.96 25.60 8.54
C GLN A 114 13.88 24.47 9.56
N GLU A 115 15.03 23.85 9.86
CA GLU A 115 15.13 22.85 10.92
C GLU A 115 14.79 23.50 12.27
N ILE A 116 13.94 22.86 13.07
CA ILE A 116 13.67 23.32 14.43
C ILE A 116 14.90 22.99 15.26
N GLU A 117 15.61 24.02 15.77
CA GLU A 117 16.71 23.83 16.72
C GLU A 117 16.23 23.01 17.93
N SER A 118 16.49 21.71 17.92
CA SER A 118 16.19 20.87 19.07
C SER A 118 17.21 21.17 20.17
N LYS A 119 16.89 22.10 21.07
CA LYS A 119 17.54 22.21 22.38
C LYS A 119 17.20 20.98 23.22
N GLN A 120 17.83 19.84 22.97
CA GLN A 120 17.94 18.74 23.93
C GLN A 120 19.01 17.72 23.50
N LYS A 121 20.17 17.81 24.18
CA LYS A 121 21.24 16.82 24.31
C LYS A 121 21.55 15.99 23.07
N SER A 122 22.47 16.51 22.27
CA SER A 122 23.34 15.72 21.40
C SER A 122 24.09 14.64 22.19
N LYS A 123 23.50 13.44 22.28
CA LYS A 123 24.31 12.24 22.11
C LYS A 123 24.53 12.12 20.62
N SER A 124 25.71 12.54 20.19
CA SER A 124 26.28 12.21 18.89
C SER A 124 26.16 10.69 18.68
N PHE A 125 25.14 10.28 17.94
CA PHE A 125 25.19 8.98 17.26
C PHE A 125 26.14 9.18 16.09
N ASN A 126 27.43 8.91 16.35
CA ASN A 126 28.38 8.59 15.31
C ASN A 126 27.82 7.40 14.54
N LEU A 127 27.23 7.66 13.38
CA LEU A 127 27.11 6.67 12.30
C LEU A 127 28.52 6.46 11.72
N GLN A 128 29.41 5.87 12.52
CA GLN A 128 30.56 5.18 11.96
C GLN A 128 30.04 3.83 11.45
N GLU A 129 29.78 3.83 10.15
CA GLU A 129 29.70 2.64 9.33
C GLU A 129 30.93 1.77 9.59
N ASN A 130 30.73 0.66 10.29
CA ASN A 130 31.63 -0.47 10.26
C ASN A 130 30.81 -1.73 10.53
N SER A 131 30.38 -2.38 9.45
CA SER A 131 30.66 -3.80 9.19
C SER A 131 29.74 -4.32 8.08
N GLN A 132 30.37 -4.64 6.94
CA GLN A 132 29.96 -5.63 5.94
C GLN A 132 28.54 -6.22 6.05
N SER A 133 27.64 -5.76 5.18
CA SER A 133 26.76 -6.66 4.46
C SER A 133 26.54 -6.12 3.04
N ARG A 134 26.62 -7.01 2.06
CA ARG A 134 26.61 -6.70 0.62
C ARG A 134 25.32 -5.95 0.26
N ALA A 135 25.42 -4.64 0.11
CA ALA A 135 24.33 -3.77 -0.29
C ALA A 135 23.85 -4.09 -1.72
N LYS A 136 22.54 -4.18 -1.94
CA LYS A 136 21.92 -4.26 -3.26
C LYS A 136 20.80 -3.21 -3.37
N ILE A 137 20.91 -2.36 -4.39
CA ILE A 137 20.05 -1.21 -4.70
C ILE A 137 19.05 -1.58 -5.79
N ILE A 138 17.85 -0.97 -5.78
CA ILE A 138 16.68 -1.44 -6.52
C ILE A 138 15.88 -0.29 -7.18
N ILE A 139 15.45 -0.46 -8.44
CA ILE A 139 14.59 0.48 -9.22
C ILE A 139 13.44 -0.29 -9.91
N ILE A 140 12.20 0.22 -9.84
CA ILE A 140 11.02 -0.31 -10.58
C ILE A 140 10.84 0.47 -11.89
N MET A 141 10.54 -0.25 -12.98
CA MET A 141 10.20 0.33 -14.29
C MET A 141 8.94 -0.34 -14.83
N ASP A 142 8.06 0.43 -15.46
CA ASP A 142 6.87 -0.08 -16.16
C ASP A 142 7.26 -0.76 -17.50
N GLN A 143 6.26 -1.23 -18.25
CA GLN A 143 6.42 -1.89 -19.55
C GLN A 143 7.12 -1.00 -20.61
N ASN A 144 7.31 0.29 -20.34
CA ASN A 144 7.97 1.26 -21.21
C ASN A 144 9.38 1.63 -20.74
N ASN A 145 9.96 0.91 -19.76
CA ASN A 145 11.29 1.24 -19.24
C ASN A 145 11.39 2.70 -18.74
N GLN A 146 10.35 3.25 -18.10
CA GLN A 146 10.46 4.56 -17.45
C GLN A 146 10.70 4.42 -15.94
N ILE A 147 11.71 5.16 -15.45
CA ILE A 147 12.01 5.33 -14.02
C ILE A 147 11.03 6.37 -13.47
N ILE A 148 10.18 5.96 -12.52
CA ILE A 148 9.29 6.89 -11.81
C ILE A 148 10.15 7.63 -10.76
N ARG A 149 10.35 8.94 -10.97
CA ARG A 149 11.28 9.80 -10.21
C ARG A 149 10.62 10.41 -8.97
N SER A 150 11.36 10.43 -7.85
CA SER A 150 11.29 11.49 -6.83
C SER A 150 12.41 12.49 -7.14
N LYS A 151 12.12 13.78 -7.19
CA LYS A 151 13.02 14.86 -7.66
C LYS A 151 14.08 15.32 -6.64
N SER A 152 14.19 14.70 -5.47
CA SER A 152 15.26 15.03 -4.52
C SER A 152 16.39 14.02 -4.65
N LEU A 153 17.62 14.47 -4.94
CA LEU A 153 18.91 13.75 -5.03
C LEU A 153 19.42 13.54 -6.47
N GLU A 154 19.87 14.59 -7.14
CA GLU A 154 20.56 14.50 -8.44
C GLU A 154 22.02 14.03 -8.32
N ASN A 155 22.71 14.32 -7.20
CA ASN A 155 24.14 14.00 -7.05
C ASN A 155 24.48 12.51 -6.79
N ASP A 156 23.54 11.71 -6.27
CA ASP A 156 23.79 10.27 -6.07
C ASP A 156 23.63 9.46 -7.37
N ASN A 157 22.96 10.03 -8.39
CA ASN A 157 22.58 9.31 -9.59
C ASN A 157 23.71 9.12 -10.62
N GLU A 158 24.71 10.01 -10.66
CA GLU A 158 25.85 9.84 -11.57
C GLU A 158 26.76 8.70 -11.11
N LYS A 159 27.06 8.62 -9.80
CA LYS A 159 27.80 7.48 -9.21
C LYS A 159 27.03 6.16 -9.35
N LEU A 160 25.70 6.19 -9.29
CA LEU A 160 24.84 5.02 -9.50
C LEU A 160 24.68 4.60 -10.97
N ARG A 161 25.13 5.40 -11.95
CA ARG A 161 25.10 5.00 -13.37
C ARG A 161 26.39 4.30 -13.81
N GLU A 162 27.53 4.72 -13.27
CA GLU A 162 28.83 4.17 -13.63
C GLU A 162 29.11 2.79 -13.02
N MET A 163 28.43 2.41 -11.93
CA MET A 163 28.64 1.11 -11.26
C MET A 163 27.82 -0.08 -11.81
N TYR A 164 26.97 0.08 -12.83
CA TYR A 164 25.93 -0.92 -13.17
C TYR A 164 26.03 -1.50 -14.60
N GLN A 165 26.75 -2.61 -14.75
CA GLN A 165 26.72 -3.47 -15.95
C GLN A 165 26.23 -4.92 -15.70
N GLY A 166 25.71 -5.26 -14.53
CA GLY A 166 25.14 -6.61 -14.33
C GLY A 166 24.37 -6.76 -13.03
N ASN A 167 23.20 -7.41 -13.13
CA ASN A 167 22.31 -7.88 -12.06
C ASN A 167 21.47 -6.82 -11.30
N ARG A 168 20.14 -6.87 -11.53
CA ARG A 168 19.08 -5.99 -10.99
C ARG A 168 18.00 -6.83 -10.28
N ILE A 169 17.56 -6.52 -9.04
CA ILE A 169 16.35 -7.10 -8.39
C ILE A 169 15.58 -6.03 -7.57
N LEU A 170 14.33 -6.33 -7.16
CA LEU A 170 13.13 -5.53 -6.80
C LEU A 170 12.72 -5.50 -5.28
N TYR A 171 11.74 -4.65 -4.97
CA TYR A 171 11.25 -4.16 -3.66
C TYR A 171 11.08 -5.13 -2.48
N ASN A 172 11.48 -4.65 -1.29
CA ASN A 172 11.10 -5.08 0.06
C ASN A 172 11.07 -6.58 0.43
N GLN A 173 11.87 -7.41 -0.23
CA GLN A 173 12.69 -8.40 0.48
C GLN A 173 14.00 -8.59 -0.27
N SER A 174 15.10 -8.64 0.47
CA SER A 174 16.18 -9.53 0.04
C SER A 174 15.53 -10.90 -0.09
N LEU A 175 15.25 -11.34 -1.33
CA LEU A 175 14.82 -12.71 -1.58
C LEU A 175 15.82 -13.58 -0.85
N SER A 176 15.32 -14.27 0.17
CA SER A 176 16.13 -15.22 0.90
C SER A 176 16.59 -16.30 -0.08
N ASP A 177 17.67 -17.02 0.22
CA ASP A 177 18.07 -18.15 -0.63
C ASP A 177 16.92 -19.14 -0.83
N ARG A 178 16.01 -19.23 0.16
CA ARG A 178 14.76 -19.96 0.05
C ARG A 178 13.82 -19.41 -1.02
N ASP A 179 13.61 -18.10 -1.08
CA ASP A 179 12.78 -17.46 -2.11
C ASP A 179 13.36 -17.68 -3.52
N VAL A 180 14.68 -17.55 -3.63
CA VAL A 180 15.44 -17.84 -4.87
C VAL A 180 15.22 -19.29 -5.30
N ASN A 181 15.29 -20.24 -4.37
CA ASN A 181 15.09 -21.66 -4.65
C ASN A 181 13.66 -21.98 -5.11
N ILE A 182 12.66 -21.38 -4.44
CA ILE A 182 11.24 -21.48 -4.83
C ILE A 182 11.05 -21.03 -6.28
N LEU A 183 11.63 -19.88 -6.63
CA LEU A 183 11.48 -19.30 -7.97
C LEU A 183 12.21 -20.11 -9.04
N ARG A 184 13.46 -20.54 -8.81
CA ARG A 184 14.28 -21.23 -9.81
C ARG A 184 13.83 -22.66 -10.09
N ASN A 185 13.65 -23.47 -9.04
CA ASN A 185 13.66 -24.92 -9.20
C ASN A 185 12.28 -25.53 -9.47
N ASN A 186 11.27 -24.70 -9.78
CA ASN A 186 9.86 -25.12 -9.83
C ASN A 186 9.50 -25.95 -8.58
N SER A 187 10.06 -25.57 -7.42
CA SER A 187 10.10 -26.45 -6.27
C SER A 187 8.72 -26.62 -5.64
N LYS A 188 8.51 -27.77 -4.98
CA LYS A 188 7.31 -28.08 -4.19
C LYS A 188 7.44 -27.48 -2.79
N GLU A 189 7.66 -26.18 -2.74
CA GLU A 189 7.91 -25.43 -1.51
C GLU A 189 6.80 -24.40 -1.26
N TRP A 190 6.61 -24.08 0.03
CA TRP A 190 5.68 -23.06 0.47
C TRP A 190 6.13 -21.68 0.02
N LEU A 191 5.20 -20.91 -0.55
CA LEU A 191 5.42 -19.48 -0.70
C LEU A 191 5.65 -18.86 0.67
N THR A 192 6.67 -18.03 0.73
CA THR A 192 7.02 -17.19 1.85
C THR A 192 6.15 -15.93 1.87
N SER A 193 6.06 -15.27 3.03
CA SER A 193 5.42 -13.95 3.14
C SER A 193 6.03 -12.96 2.16
N SER A 194 7.31 -13.14 1.84
CA SER A 194 8.02 -12.25 0.95
C SER A 194 7.49 -12.22 -0.48
N LEU A 195 7.35 -13.42 -1.05
CA LEU A 195 6.75 -13.56 -2.35
C LEU A 195 5.31 -13.06 -2.36
N ILE A 196 4.51 -13.38 -1.33
CA ILE A 196 3.10 -12.97 -1.24
C ILE A 196 2.93 -11.45 -1.12
N ASP A 197 3.72 -10.79 -0.27
CA ASP A 197 3.65 -9.34 -0.06
C ASP A 197 4.05 -8.57 -1.31
N SER A 198 5.06 -9.06 -2.03
CA SER A 198 5.45 -8.50 -3.32
C SER A 198 4.33 -8.62 -4.36
N PHE A 199 3.56 -9.72 -4.33
CA PHE A 199 2.40 -9.89 -5.19
C PHE A 199 1.23 -8.98 -4.82
N VAL A 200 1.00 -8.77 -3.51
CA VAL A 200 0.02 -7.79 -2.99
C VAL A 200 0.33 -6.39 -3.52
N GLU A 201 1.57 -5.93 -3.36
CA GLU A 201 1.98 -4.61 -3.81
C GLU A 201 1.88 -4.45 -5.33
N TYR A 202 2.28 -5.49 -6.09
CA TYR A 202 2.07 -5.52 -7.53
C TYR A 202 0.59 -5.31 -7.91
N LEU A 203 -0.33 -6.03 -7.26
CA LEU A 203 -1.76 -5.90 -7.55
C LEU A 203 -2.30 -4.52 -7.18
N ASN A 204 -1.89 -3.96 -6.05
CA ASN A 204 -2.28 -2.61 -5.64
C ASN A 204 -1.81 -1.57 -6.66
N GLN A 205 -0.52 -1.58 -7.01
CA GLN A 205 0.05 -0.64 -7.97
C GLN A 205 -0.62 -0.77 -9.34
N LYS A 206 -0.77 -2.01 -9.83
CA LYS A 206 -1.44 -2.28 -11.11
C LYS A 206 -2.89 -1.81 -11.12
N SER A 207 -3.59 -1.98 -9.99
CA SER A 207 -4.96 -1.49 -9.80
C SER A 207 -5.02 0.02 -9.89
N GLU A 208 -4.17 0.73 -9.15
CA GLU A 208 -4.12 2.20 -9.16
C GLU A 208 -3.81 2.75 -10.55
N ILE A 209 -2.78 2.23 -11.22
CA ILE A 209 -2.43 2.63 -12.59
C ILE A 209 -3.63 2.43 -13.53
N LYS A 210 -4.25 1.25 -13.48
CA LYS A 210 -5.37 0.92 -14.37
C LYS A 210 -6.59 1.81 -14.09
N VAL A 211 -6.91 2.09 -12.82
CA VAL A 211 -7.97 3.02 -12.45
C VAL A 211 -7.65 4.43 -12.96
N ASN A 212 -6.42 4.91 -12.76
CA ASN A 212 -6.00 6.25 -13.16
C ASN A 212 -5.91 6.45 -14.69
N MET A 213 -5.89 5.37 -15.48
CA MET A 213 -5.96 5.45 -16.95
C MET A 213 -7.38 5.66 -17.49
N LEU A 214 -8.42 5.30 -16.72
CA LEU A 214 -9.82 5.35 -17.17
C LEU A 214 -10.40 6.77 -17.14
N GLN A 215 -11.53 6.98 -17.82
CA GLN A 215 -12.26 8.24 -17.69
C GLN A 215 -12.93 8.33 -16.31
N LEU A 216 -13.13 9.56 -15.85
CA LEU A 216 -13.59 9.84 -14.48
C LEU A 216 -14.89 9.12 -14.11
N GLU A 217 -15.90 9.19 -14.98
CA GLU A 217 -17.20 8.55 -14.77
C GLU A 217 -17.10 7.02 -14.66
N GLU A 218 -16.10 6.42 -15.31
CA GLU A 218 -15.82 4.99 -15.23
C GLU A 218 -15.10 4.64 -13.94
N ARG A 219 -14.15 5.48 -13.48
CA ARG A 219 -13.41 5.28 -12.23
C ARG A 219 -14.33 5.10 -11.03
N MET A 220 -15.34 5.96 -10.92
CA MET A 220 -16.30 5.94 -9.80
C MET A 220 -17.18 4.69 -9.78
N LYS A 221 -17.31 3.99 -10.91
CA LYS A 221 -18.11 2.76 -11.02
C LYS A 221 -17.33 1.50 -10.64
N ILE A 222 -16.00 1.60 -10.50
CA ILE A 222 -15.14 0.46 -10.19
C ILE A 222 -15.31 0.09 -8.72
N PRO A 223 -15.71 -1.15 -8.41
CA PRO A 223 -15.73 -1.64 -7.04
C PRO A 223 -14.30 -1.94 -6.58
N ARG A 224 -13.56 -0.89 -6.20
CA ARG A 224 -12.13 -0.97 -5.89
C ARG A 224 -11.87 -1.96 -4.76
N ILE A 225 -10.77 -2.68 -4.89
CA ILE A 225 -10.21 -3.56 -3.85
C ILE A 225 -8.81 -3.07 -3.47
N LEU A 226 -8.53 -3.11 -2.17
CA LEU A 226 -7.21 -2.90 -1.60
C LEU A 226 -6.70 -4.23 -1.02
N PHE A 227 -5.47 -4.61 -1.33
CA PHE A 227 -4.82 -5.75 -0.70
C PHE A 227 -3.84 -5.25 0.36
N ILE A 228 -3.86 -5.84 1.54
CA ILE A 228 -2.96 -5.50 2.63
C ILE A 228 -1.89 -6.59 2.74
N PRO A 229 -0.60 -6.24 2.84
CA PRO A 229 0.46 -7.23 2.97
C PRO A 229 0.29 -8.16 4.17
N SER A 230 0.77 -9.39 4.03
CA SER A 230 0.72 -10.43 5.07
C SER A 230 1.57 -10.10 6.29
N TYR A 231 2.56 -9.21 6.22
CA TYR A 231 3.32 -8.83 7.42
C TYR A 231 2.43 -8.20 8.51
N VAL A 232 1.33 -7.55 8.10
CA VAL A 232 0.31 -7.00 9.01
C VAL A 232 -0.40 -8.13 9.75
N THR A 233 -0.51 -9.32 9.13
CA THR A 233 -1.23 -10.48 9.65
C THR A 233 -0.34 -11.61 10.20
N SER A 234 0.95 -11.62 9.87
CA SER A 234 1.92 -12.62 10.32
C SER A 234 2.40 -12.38 11.75
N SER A 235 2.21 -11.16 12.25
CA SER A 235 2.56 -10.78 13.62
C SER A 235 1.60 -11.33 14.67
N PHE A 236 0.58 -12.09 14.29
CA PHE A 236 -0.47 -12.58 15.17
C PHE A 236 -0.22 -14.01 15.64
N GLY A 237 0.13 -14.18 16.92
CA GLY A 237 0.32 -15.49 17.53
C GLY A 237 -1.00 -16.13 18.00
N LEU A 238 -1.04 -17.47 18.06
CA LEU A 238 -2.14 -18.24 18.68
C LEU A 238 -2.27 -18.03 20.19
N TYR A 239 -1.23 -17.53 20.85
CA TYR A 239 -1.08 -17.50 22.30
C TYR A 239 -1.06 -16.08 22.91
N GLU A 240 -1.35 -15.05 22.11
CA GLU A 240 -1.49 -13.69 22.62
C GLU A 240 -2.90 -13.52 23.23
N ASP A 241 -3.00 -12.90 24.41
CA ASP A 241 -4.29 -12.52 24.97
C ASP A 241 -4.99 -11.49 24.07
N GLU A 242 -6.33 -11.43 24.15
CA GLU A 242 -7.14 -10.56 23.27
C GLU A 242 -6.69 -9.10 23.31
N THR A 243 -6.25 -8.59 24.46
CA THR A 243 -5.86 -7.19 24.61
C THR A 243 -4.53 -6.90 23.90
N THR A 244 -3.53 -7.75 24.10
CA THR A 244 -2.23 -7.64 23.42
C THR A 244 -2.39 -7.78 21.91
N TYR A 245 -3.22 -8.72 21.48
CA TYR A 245 -3.53 -8.98 20.08
C TYR A 245 -4.15 -7.75 19.40
N MET A 246 -5.17 -7.15 20.02
CA MET A 246 -5.87 -5.98 19.50
C MET A 246 -4.93 -4.78 19.35
N LYS A 247 -4.10 -4.51 20.36
CA LYS A 247 -3.14 -3.39 20.33
C LYS A 247 -2.09 -3.54 19.23
N LYS A 248 -1.56 -4.75 19.05
CA LYS A 248 -0.58 -5.05 18.00
C LYS A 248 -1.20 -4.93 16.61
N ALA A 249 -2.43 -5.42 16.46
CA ALA A 249 -3.17 -5.32 15.21
C ALA A 249 -3.43 -3.88 14.81
N GLU A 250 -3.90 -3.10 15.78
CA GLU A 250 -4.16 -1.68 15.62
C GLU A 250 -2.90 -0.94 15.19
N GLY A 251 -1.77 -1.10 15.88
CA GLY A 251 -0.53 -0.40 15.52
C GLY A 251 0.02 -0.73 14.12
N LEU A 252 -0.05 -2.00 13.71
CA LEU A 252 0.37 -2.43 12.37
C LEU A 252 -0.59 -1.91 11.29
N LEU A 253 -1.89 -1.99 11.52
CA LEU A 253 -2.91 -1.47 10.60
C LEU A 253 -2.86 0.05 10.50
N GLN A 254 -2.68 0.78 11.61
CA GLN A 254 -2.49 2.23 11.62
C GLN A 254 -1.28 2.64 10.79
N THR A 255 -0.20 1.87 10.87
CA THR A 255 1.02 2.12 10.08
C THR A 255 0.78 1.89 8.60
N GLU A 256 0.22 0.75 8.20
CA GLU A 256 0.00 0.44 6.78
C GLU A 256 -1.09 1.33 6.16
N LEU A 257 -2.12 1.70 6.94
CA LEU A 257 -3.26 2.51 6.50
C LEU A 257 -3.14 3.98 6.90
N LEU A 258 -1.93 4.46 7.23
CA LEU A 258 -1.68 5.81 7.75
C LEU A 258 -2.23 6.92 6.85
N PHE A 259 -2.18 6.70 5.54
CA PHE A 259 -2.69 7.65 4.56
C PHE A 259 -4.21 7.81 4.55
N TYR A 260 -4.96 7.00 5.30
CA TYR A 260 -6.41 7.13 5.53
C TYR A 260 -6.76 7.63 6.93
N LYS A 261 -5.76 8.05 7.72
CA LYS A 261 -5.96 8.57 9.08
C LYS A 261 -6.95 9.74 9.10
N GLU A 262 -6.89 10.63 8.11
CA GLU A 262 -7.81 11.77 8.00
C GLU A 262 -9.27 11.38 7.75
N LEU A 263 -9.52 10.16 7.27
CA LEU A 263 -10.86 9.58 7.14
C LEU A 263 -11.30 8.82 8.39
N ASN A 264 -10.55 8.91 9.50
CA ASN A 264 -10.73 8.05 10.66
C ASN A 264 -10.80 6.56 10.27
N TYR A 265 -10.01 6.17 9.27
CA TYR A 265 -9.98 4.82 8.69
C TYR A 265 -11.32 4.35 8.10
N GLU A 266 -12.24 5.25 7.72
CA GLU A 266 -13.47 4.93 6.96
C GLU A 266 -13.20 4.59 5.49
N MET A 267 -12.52 3.47 5.28
CA MET A 267 -12.07 2.98 3.98
C MET A 267 -13.19 2.73 2.98
N LYS A 268 -14.42 2.49 3.47
CA LYS A 268 -15.61 2.23 2.65
C LYS A 268 -16.01 3.40 1.75
N GLN A 269 -15.49 4.61 2.04
CA GLN A 269 -15.65 5.78 1.18
C GLN A 269 -14.87 5.65 -0.15
N ILE A 270 -13.83 4.81 -0.20
CA ILE A 270 -12.95 4.67 -1.38
C ILE A 270 -12.95 3.24 -1.93
N TYR A 271 -12.96 2.24 -1.05
CA TYR A 271 -12.87 0.83 -1.42
C TYR A 271 -14.17 0.10 -1.13
N THR A 272 -14.45 -0.90 -1.96
CA THR A 272 -15.58 -1.81 -1.73
C THR A 272 -15.15 -3.04 -0.95
N LYS A 273 -13.87 -3.43 -1.09
CA LYS A 273 -13.31 -4.62 -0.47
C LYS A 273 -11.89 -4.36 0.02
N ILE A 274 -11.51 -5.04 1.10
CA ILE A 274 -10.12 -5.11 1.57
C ILE A 274 -9.73 -6.56 1.78
N GLY A 275 -8.62 -6.97 1.17
CA GLY A 275 -8.12 -8.35 1.20
C GLY A 275 -6.86 -8.50 2.04
N PHE A 276 -6.77 -9.59 2.80
CA PHE A 276 -5.64 -9.91 3.66
C PHE A 276 -5.22 -11.36 3.42
N PRO A 277 -4.03 -11.62 2.86
CA PRO A 277 -3.40 -12.93 2.99
C PRO A 277 -3.00 -13.13 4.45
N VAL A 278 -3.29 -14.32 4.98
CA VAL A 278 -3.01 -14.66 6.39
C VAL A 278 -2.26 -15.97 6.42
N ASN A 279 -1.10 -15.95 7.07
CA ASN A 279 -0.36 -17.16 7.37
C ASN A 279 -0.84 -17.71 8.72
N ILE A 280 -1.48 -18.87 8.69
CA ILE A 280 -1.90 -19.58 9.90
C ILE A 280 -0.75 -20.49 10.33
N ASN A 281 -0.17 -20.17 11.48
CA ASN A 281 0.82 -20.99 12.20
C ASN A 281 2.09 -21.31 11.41
N ASN A 282 2.49 -20.45 10.48
CA ASN A 282 3.63 -20.71 9.58
C ASN A 282 3.48 -21.99 8.74
N MET A 283 2.24 -22.47 8.56
CA MET A 283 1.94 -23.74 7.88
C MET A 283 0.98 -23.61 6.72
N HIS A 284 0.02 -22.68 6.80
CA HIS A 284 -1.05 -22.61 5.80
C HIS A 284 -1.44 -21.18 5.46
N TRP A 285 -1.64 -20.91 4.18
CA TRP A 285 -2.09 -19.62 3.69
C TRP A 285 -3.60 -19.65 3.46
N VAL A 286 -4.30 -18.71 4.10
CA VAL A 286 -5.71 -18.39 3.80
C VAL A 286 -5.81 -16.94 3.34
N PHE A 287 -6.97 -16.59 2.78
CA PHE A 287 -7.24 -15.21 2.41
C PHE A 287 -8.55 -14.74 3.02
N LEU A 288 -8.50 -13.63 3.77
CA LEU A 288 -9.67 -12.94 4.30
C LEU A 288 -10.02 -11.78 3.36
N LEU A 289 -11.27 -11.71 2.93
CA LEU A 289 -11.78 -10.63 2.11
C LEU A 289 -12.94 -9.97 2.85
N PHE A 290 -12.71 -8.73 3.29
CA PHE A 290 -13.73 -7.90 3.92
C PHE A 290 -14.50 -7.18 2.83
N ASP A 291 -15.79 -7.46 2.69
CA ASP A 291 -16.70 -6.67 1.86
C ASP A 291 -17.23 -5.51 2.70
N LEU A 292 -16.71 -4.31 2.43
CA LEU A 292 -17.00 -3.11 3.23
C LEU A 292 -18.43 -2.60 3.04
N ARG A 293 -19.11 -3.00 1.95
CA ARG A 293 -20.48 -2.58 1.67
C ARG A 293 -21.49 -3.51 2.31
N LYS A 294 -21.20 -4.80 2.34
CA LYS A 294 -22.06 -5.82 2.95
C LYS A 294 -21.75 -6.07 4.42
N GLU A 295 -20.64 -5.54 4.92
CA GLU A 295 -20.14 -5.73 6.29
C GLU A 295 -20.00 -7.24 6.62
N GLU A 296 -19.48 -7.99 5.66
CA GLU A 296 -19.23 -9.43 5.77
C GLU A 296 -17.77 -9.79 5.49
N ILE A 297 -17.34 -10.94 6.02
CA ILE A 297 -16.03 -11.53 5.70
C ILE A 297 -16.24 -12.75 4.82
N LEU A 298 -15.48 -12.83 3.75
CA LEU A 298 -15.33 -14.02 2.93
C LEU A 298 -13.96 -14.64 3.23
N LEU A 299 -13.95 -15.87 3.74
CA LEU A 299 -12.74 -16.65 3.99
C LEU A 299 -12.52 -17.59 2.82
N PHE A 300 -11.40 -17.42 2.13
CA PHE A 300 -10.92 -18.39 1.15
C PHE A 300 -9.86 -19.29 1.78
N ASP A 301 -10.13 -20.59 1.76
CA ASP A 301 -9.25 -21.65 2.27
C ASP A 301 -9.23 -22.80 1.26
N SER A 302 -8.06 -23.10 0.71
CA SER A 302 -7.87 -24.16 -0.27
C SER A 302 -7.80 -25.56 0.34
N LEU A 303 -7.65 -25.70 1.67
CA LEU A 303 -7.61 -27.02 2.30
C LEU A 303 -9.00 -27.66 2.38
N LYS A 304 -9.04 -28.99 2.25
CA LYS A 304 -10.25 -29.79 2.44
C LYS A 304 -10.64 -29.78 3.92
N SER A 305 -11.57 -28.91 4.30
CA SER A 305 -12.04 -28.79 5.67
C SER A 305 -12.98 -29.94 6.06
N THR A 306 -12.50 -30.90 6.84
CA THR A 306 -13.38 -31.79 7.65
C THR A 306 -13.67 -31.20 9.04
N LYS A 307 -13.03 -30.09 9.43
CA LYS A 307 -13.21 -29.43 10.73
C LYS A 307 -13.21 -27.90 10.60
N LYS A 308 -14.37 -27.33 10.24
CA LYS A 308 -14.66 -25.89 10.10
C LYS A 308 -14.22 -25.00 11.28
N LYS A 309 -13.97 -25.55 12.48
CA LYS A 309 -13.67 -24.79 13.71
C LYS A 309 -12.20 -24.34 13.86
N ARG A 310 -11.24 -24.84 13.06
CA ARG A 310 -9.80 -24.59 13.28
C ARG A 310 -9.15 -23.54 12.38
N ALA A 311 -9.82 -23.07 11.32
CA ALA A 311 -9.19 -22.22 10.30
C ALA A 311 -9.69 -20.76 10.28
N THR A 312 -10.73 -20.41 11.04
CA THR A 312 -11.22 -19.02 11.09
C THR A 312 -10.41 -18.24 12.12
N PRO A 313 -9.62 -17.23 11.74
CA PRO A 313 -8.86 -16.43 12.69
C PRO A 313 -9.83 -15.43 13.37
N GLY A 314 -10.64 -15.94 14.31
CA GLY A 314 -11.80 -15.24 14.88
C GLY A 314 -11.42 -13.93 15.58
N TYR A 315 -10.30 -13.90 16.32
CA TYR A 315 -9.81 -12.67 16.93
C TYR A 315 -9.21 -11.71 15.90
N LEU A 316 -8.44 -12.22 14.92
CA LEU A 316 -7.94 -11.42 13.79
C LEU A 316 -9.04 -10.67 13.06
N SER A 317 -10.06 -11.41 12.67
CA SER A 317 -11.18 -10.88 11.89
C SER A 317 -11.97 -9.84 12.67
N LYS A 318 -12.17 -10.04 13.97
CA LYS A 318 -12.77 -9.03 14.86
C LYS A 318 -11.89 -7.80 15.04
N ALA A 319 -10.58 -7.98 15.19
CA ALA A 319 -9.62 -6.89 15.36
C ALA A 319 -9.58 -5.99 14.12
N ILE A 320 -9.39 -6.61 12.95
CA ILE A 320 -9.42 -5.92 11.66
C ILE A 320 -10.80 -5.25 11.45
N GLY A 321 -11.89 -5.96 11.75
CA GLY A 321 -13.25 -5.41 11.60
C GLY A 321 -13.48 -4.16 12.44
N ARG A 322 -13.12 -4.20 13.73
CA ARG A 322 -13.18 -3.04 14.63
C ARG A 322 -12.30 -1.90 14.12
N PHE A 323 -11.08 -2.19 13.68
CA PHE A 323 -10.15 -1.19 13.17
C PHE A 323 -10.69 -0.48 11.91
N LEU A 324 -11.28 -1.24 10.99
CA LEU A 324 -11.90 -0.73 9.77
C LEU A 324 -13.30 -0.12 10.00
N ASN A 325 -13.74 -0.01 11.26
CA ASN A 325 -15.06 0.48 11.65
C ASN A 325 -16.21 -0.27 10.95
N LEU A 326 -16.15 -1.61 10.98
CA LEU A 326 -17.14 -2.51 10.38
C LEU A 326 -17.92 -3.26 11.46
N ASP A 327 -19.25 -3.29 11.34
CA ASP A 327 -20.12 -4.17 12.14
C ASP A 327 -20.18 -5.58 11.50
N ILE A 328 -19.12 -6.35 11.71
CA ILE A 328 -19.01 -7.67 11.08
C ILE A 328 -19.89 -8.69 11.78
N ARG A 329 -20.97 -9.07 11.10
CA ARG A 329 -21.94 -10.05 11.64
C ARG A 329 -21.65 -11.49 11.27
N LYS A 330 -21.03 -11.70 10.09
CA LYS A 330 -20.89 -13.04 9.51
C LYS A 330 -19.56 -13.21 8.77
N CYS A 331 -19.03 -14.43 8.86
CA CYS A 331 -17.88 -14.91 8.10
C CYS A 331 -18.31 -16.13 7.29
N TYR A 332 -18.17 -16.07 5.96
CA TYR A 332 -18.57 -17.11 5.02
C TYR A 332 -17.35 -17.79 4.41
N LEU A 333 -17.36 -19.11 4.41
CA LEU A 333 -16.33 -19.89 3.74
C LEU A 333 -16.62 -19.97 2.24
N MET A 334 -15.66 -19.55 1.43
CA MET A 334 -15.70 -19.62 -0.02
C MET A 334 -15.15 -20.96 -0.50
N ASN A 335 -16.04 -21.84 -0.96
CA ASN A 335 -15.67 -23.15 -1.48
C ASN A 335 -15.45 -23.07 -3.00
N TYR A 336 -14.21 -22.86 -3.41
CA TYR A 336 -13.80 -23.03 -4.82
C TYR A 336 -13.08 -24.37 -5.01
N ILE A 337 -11.90 -24.33 -5.63
CA ILE A 337 -11.06 -25.49 -5.91
C ILE A 337 -10.24 -25.82 -4.66
N GLN A 338 -10.19 -27.09 -4.30
CA GLN A 338 -9.38 -27.58 -3.19
C GLN A 338 -7.97 -27.94 -3.65
N GLN A 339 -6.97 -27.60 -2.86
CA GLN A 339 -5.61 -28.09 -3.07
C GLN A 339 -5.55 -29.61 -2.81
N LYS A 340 -4.71 -30.31 -3.57
CA LYS A 340 -4.47 -31.75 -3.44
C LYS A 340 -3.09 -32.10 -2.90
N ASP A 341 -2.26 -31.07 -2.69
CA ASP A 341 -0.91 -31.16 -2.16
C ASP A 341 -0.79 -30.38 -0.84
N ASN A 342 0.39 -30.41 -0.24
CA ASN A 342 0.67 -29.77 1.03
C ASN A 342 1.41 -28.43 0.90
N TYR A 343 1.65 -27.91 -0.31
CA TYR A 343 2.52 -26.75 -0.51
C TYR A 343 1.93 -25.58 -1.29
N SER A 344 0.87 -25.81 -2.06
CA SER A 344 0.37 -24.86 -3.04
C SER A 344 -0.58 -23.81 -2.49
N CYS A 345 -0.89 -23.83 -1.19
CA CYS A 345 -1.82 -22.90 -0.53
C CYS A 345 -1.51 -21.43 -0.83
N GLY A 346 -0.23 -21.05 -0.85
CA GLY A 346 0.20 -19.71 -1.24
C GLY A 346 -0.20 -19.35 -2.69
N TYR A 347 0.00 -20.26 -3.64
CA TYR A 347 -0.40 -20.05 -5.05
C TYR A 347 -1.93 -19.98 -5.20
N PHE A 348 -2.68 -20.74 -4.40
CA PHE A 348 -4.15 -20.65 -4.37
C PHE A 348 -4.61 -19.28 -3.87
N VAL A 349 -4.03 -18.78 -2.77
CA VAL A 349 -4.30 -17.44 -2.22
C VAL A 349 -3.94 -16.36 -3.24
N SER A 350 -2.79 -16.45 -3.90
CA SER A 350 -2.40 -15.50 -4.95
C SER A 350 -3.30 -15.56 -6.19
N SER A 351 -3.76 -16.74 -6.60
CA SER A 351 -4.74 -16.88 -7.68
C SER A 351 -6.07 -16.22 -7.31
N PHE A 352 -6.50 -16.35 -6.05
CA PHE A 352 -7.72 -15.74 -5.55
C PHE A 352 -7.61 -14.21 -5.49
N MET A 353 -6.47 -13.68 -5.05
CA MET A 353 -6.19 -12.24 -5.12
C MET A 353 -6.23 -11.72 -6.56
N GLU A 354 -5.63 -12.44 -7.52
CA GLU A 354 -5.70 -12.05 -8.93
C GLU A 354 -7.14 -12.08 -9.47
N PHE A 355 -7.93 -13.08 -9.06
CA PHE A 355 -9.33 -13.18 -9.41
C PHE A 355 -10.12 -11.97 -8.92
N GLU A 356 -10.03 -11.62 -7.63
CA GLU A 356 -10.70 -10.44 -7.07
C GLU A 356 -10.20 -9.13 -7.72
N TYR A 357 -8.91 -9.04 -8.00
CA TYR A 357 -8.34 -7.93 -8.76
C TYR A 357 -8.97 -7.81 -10.15
N LYS A 358 -9.22 -8.92 -10.86
CA LYS A 358 -9.86 -8.89 -12.19
C LYS A 358 -11.35 -8.57 -12.09
N LEU A 359 -12.01 -9.11 -11.08
CA LEU A 359 -13.45 -8.96 -10.86
C LEU A 359 -13.86 -7.49 -10.72
N GLN A 360 -12.98 -6.64 -10.16
CA GLN A 360 -13.24 -5.20 -10.07
C GLN A 360 -13.39 -4.51 -11.44
N PHE A 361 -12.79 -5.06 -12.50
CA PHE A 361 -12.87 -4.50 -13.85
C PHE A 361 -13.77 -5.31 -14.79
N ASN A 362 -14.03 -6.58 -14.48
CA ASN A 362 -14.88 -7.44 -15.28
C ASN A 362 -15.70 -8.37 -14.37
N LYS A 363 -16.99 -8.05 -14.21
CA LYS A 363 -17.92 -8.79 -13.36
C LYS A 363 -18.16 -10.24 -13.81
N ASN A 364 -17.88 -10.57 -15.07
CA ASN A 364 -18.04 -11.91 -15.63
C ASN A 364 -16.79 -12.78 -15.47
N CYS A 365 -15.76 -12.29 -14.76
CA CYS A 365 -14.58 -13.10 -14.47
C CYS A 365 -14.98 -14.32 -13.63
N ARG A 366 -14.49 -15.50 -14.01
CA ARG A 366 -14.63 -16.74 -13.24
C ARG A 366 -13.31 -17.09 -12.57
N TYR A 367 -13.39 -17.60 -11.35
CA TYR A 367 -12.21 -18.10 -10.65
C TYR A 367 -11.63 -19.30 -11.40
N PHE A 368 -10.32 -19.28 -11.63
CA PHE A 368 -9.57 -20.35 -12.25
C PHE A 368 -8.19 -20.43 -11.61
N TYR A 369 -7.83 -21.63 -11.15
CA TYR A 369 -6.52 -21.90 -10.57
C TYR A 369 -5.60 -22.55 -11.60
N ASP A 370 -4.40 -21.99 -11.74
CA ASP A 370 -3.33 -22.51 -12.58
C ASP A 370 -1.98 -22.22 -11.89
N GLU A 371 -1.41 -23.26 -11.29
CA GLU A 371 -0.15 -23.15 -10.55
C GLU A 371 1.00 -22.68 -11.44
N ASN A 372 1.12 -23.21 -12.66
CA ASN A 372 2.21 -22.88 -13.58
C ASN A 372 2.13 -21.41 -14.00
N LYS A 373 0.93 -20.92 -14.31
CA LYS A 373 0.70 -19.51 -14.60
C LYS A 373 1.08 -18.62 -13.41
N MET A 374 0.73 -19.02 -12.19
CA MET A 374 1.11 -18.25 -11.00
C MET A 374 2.61 -18.27 -10.75
N LYS A 375 3.28 -19.41 -10.89
CA LYS A 375 4.74 -19.52 -10.81
C LYS A 375 5.43 -18.63 -11.84
N MET A 376 4.97 -18.65 -13.09
CA MET A 376 5.46 -17.75 -14.13
C MET A 376 5.27 -16.28 -13.76
N LYS A 377 4.12 -15.91 -13.19
CA LYS A 377 3.91 -14.54 -12.70
C LYS A 377 4.90 -14.16 -11.61
N PHE A 378 5.10 -15.01 -10.61
CA PHE A 378 6.10 -14.76 -9.57
C PHE A 378 7.50 -14.58 -10.16
N ARG A 379 7.91 -15.47 -11.08
CA ARG A 379 9.17 -15.35 -11.81
C ARG A 379 9.30 -14.04 -12.57
N GLN A 380 8.27 -13.66 -13.34
CA GLN A 380 8.25 -12.39 -14.09
C GLN A 380 8.32 -11.17 -13.17
N LEU A 381 7.55 -11.18 -12.08
CA LEU A 381 7.55 -10.11 -11.09
C LEU A 381 8.92 -9.98 -10.42
N MET A 382 9.61 -11.09 -10.20
CA MET A 382 10.92 -11.13 -9.54
C MET A 382 12.09 -11.12 -10.52
N ARG A 383 11.82 -11.09 -11.84
CA ARG A 383 12.81 -11.20 -12.93
C ARG A 383 13.74 -12.42 -12.79
N PHE A 384 13.17 -13.54 -12.38
CA PHE A 384 13.81 -14.85 -12.49
C PHE A 384 13.46 -15.44 -13.85
N GLU A 385 14.46 -15.57 -14.72
CA GLU A 385 14.33 -16.28 -16.01
C GLU A 385 14.13 -17.78 -15.79
#